data_AF-A0A7S3YR68-F1
#
_entry.id   AF-A0A7S3YR68-F1
#
_cell.length_a   1.000
_cell.length_b   1.000
_cell.length_c   1.000
_cell.angle_alpha   90.00
_cell.angle_beta   90.00
_cell.angle_gamma   90.00
#
_symmetry.space_group_name_H-M   'P 1'
#
loop_
_entity.id
_entity.type
_entity.pdbx_description
1 polymer ?
#
loop_
_entity_poly.entity_id
_entity_poly.type
_entity_poly.pdbx_seq_one_letter_code
_entity_poly.pdbx_strand_id
1 'polypeptide(L)'
;MRTIVDQSTFVRNSLSPMVHLQEINSSDLTQLIGGLSNVTMLMHLLTSYGNQAEKEVKTFTTNNVHRLRAIGNRSFGEVAQHFVRMMPKLDCEMLFPGDSGLECPVVNVYLSKYEAMLGMLEAQHVSPSLQCQVLQRLFRAFTTHVVNGLLDAHNKHLCDAIGGMDLQVVLSTIDGWCQEHAPKSAFFEKAKKELCPLKDISNILLRGRAIRAVPVLGLNYAQLERFANFYNNNVKPEVNDS
;
A
#
# COMPACT_ATOMS: atom_id res chain seq x y z
N MET A 1 -39.52 -23.47 30.13
CA MET A 1 -39.13 -22.04 30.16
C MET A 1 -37.86 -21.88 29.34
N ARG A 2 -37.91 -21.17 28.21
CA ARG A 2 -36.69 -20.73 27.52
C ARG A 2 -36.20 -19.49 28.25
N THR A 3 -35.04 -19.57 28.89
CA THR A 3 -34.31 -18.39 29.39
C THR A 3 -33.98 -17.53 28.17
N ILE A 4 -34.78 -16.48 27.96
CA ILE A 4 -34.36 -15.34 27.17
C ILE A 4 -33.20 -14.76 27.98
N VAL A 5 -31.97 -15.14 27.63
CA VAL A 5 -30.82 -14.34 28.01
C VAL A 5 -31.13 -12.97 27.44
N ASP A 6 -31.42 -12.02 28.32
CA ASP A 6 -31.70 -10.65 27.98
C ASP A 6 -30.51 -10.15 27.16
N GLN A 7 -30.72 -10.05 25.85
CA GLN A 7 -29.67 -9.74 24.87
C GLN A 7 -29.00 -8.41 25.23
N SER A 8 -29.72 -7.50 25.90
CA SER A 8 -29.18 -6.24 26.38
C SER A 8 -28.14 -6.43 27.49
N THR A 9 -28.38 -7.37 28.41
CA THR A 9 -27.48 -7.69 29.52
C THR A 9 -26.24 -8.46 29.04
N PHE A 10 -26.41 -9.39 28.09
CA PHE A 10 -25.26 -10.08 27.46
C PHE A 10 -24.37 -9.10 26.68
N VAL A 11 -24.96 -8.21 25.88
CA VAL A 11 -24.24 -7.17 25.13
C VAL A 11 -23.52 -6.20 26.08
N ARG A 12 -24.17 -5.70 27.13
CA ARG A 12 -23.51 -4.82 28.12
C ARG A 12 -22.34 -5.50 28.83
N ASN A 13 -22.52 -6.75 29.28
CA ASN A 13 -21.49 -7.46 30.05
C ASN A 13 -20.33 -7.95 29.17
N SER A 14 -20.60 -8.30 27.90
CA SER A 14 -19.56 -8.77 26.95
C SER A 14 -18.75 -7.62 26.36
N LEU A 15 -19.28 -6.39 26.37
CA LEU A 15 -18.61 -5.21 25.80
C LEU A 15 -17.97 -4.30 26.86
N SER A 16 -18.29 -4.48 28.15
CA SER A 16 -17.61 -3.79 29.26
C SER A 16 -16.08 -3.97 29.26
N PRO A 17 -15.52 -5.17 28.97
CA PRO A 17 -14.08 -5.36 28.81
C PRO A 17 -13.48 -4.60 27.61
N MET A 18 -14.27 -4.19 26.61
CA MET A 18 -13.78 -3.43 25.45
C MET A 18 -13.39 -2.00 25.79
N VAL A 19 -13.86 -1.47 26.92
CA VAL A 19 -13.43 -0.16 27.43
C VAL A 19 -11.93 -0.17 27.76
N HIS A 20 -11.33 -1.35 27.97
CA HIS A 20 -9.89 -1.51 28.18
C HIS A 20 -9.07 -1.70 26.90
N LEU A 21 -9.66 -1.70 25.70
CA LEU A 21 -8.93 -1.67 24.42
C LEU A 21 -8.30 -0.30 24.10
N GLN A 22 -8.30 0.64 25.07
CA GLN A 22 -7.85 2.03 24.86
C GLN A 22 -6.38 2.16 24.43
N GLU A 23 -5.54 1.14 24.65
CA GLU A 23 -4.15 1.19 24.26
C GLU A 23 -3.66 -0.18 23.76
N ILE A 24 -3.79 -0.43 22.46
CA ILE A 24 -2.84 -1.32 21.79
C ILE A 24 -1.54 -0.51 21.64
N ASN A 25 -0.85 -0.24 22.75
CA ASN A 25 0.48 0.36 22.78
C ASN A 25 1.50 -0.79 22.90
N SER A 26 1.74 -1.49 21.80
CA SER A 26 2.75 -2.54 21.75
C SER A 26 3.79 -2.23 20.70
N SER A 27 5.07 -2.36 21.07
CA SER A 27 6.18 -2.36 20.09
C SER A 27 6.28 -3.70 19.35
N ASP A 28 5.56 -4.73 19.80
CA ASP A 28 5.52 -6.05 19.15
C ASP A 28 4.51 -6.04 18.00
N LEU A 29 5.03 -6.17 16.79
CA LEU A 29 4.25 -6.22 15.55
C LEU A 29 3.21 -7.34 15.54
N THR A 30 3.51 -8.49 16.15
CA THR A 30 2.57 -9.62 16.20
C THR A 30 1.36 -9.26 17.05
N GLN A 31 1.58 -8.59 18.19
CA GLN A 31 0.51 -8.10 19.06
C GLN A 31 -0.30 -6.98 18.39
N LEU A 32 0.35 -6.08 17.65
CA LEU A 32 -0.34 -5.05 16.88
C LEU A 32 -1.27 -5.65 15.82
N ILE A 33 -0.80 -6.65 15.09
CA ILE A 33 -1.59 -7.34 14.06
C ILE A 33 -2.74 -8.13 14.70
N GLY A 34 -2.48 -8.88 15.78
CA GLY A 34 -3.51 -9.62 16.51
C GLY A 34 -4.58 -8.68 17.11
N GLY A 35 -4.15 -7.55 17.67
CA GLY A 35 -5.03 -6.50 18.16
C GLY A 35 -5.90 -5.89 17.06
N LEU A 36 -5.32 -5.57 15.90
CA LEU A 36 -6.05 -5.11 14.72
C LEU A 36 -7.11 -6.13 14.26
N SER A 37 -6.72 -7.40 14.16
CA SER A 37 -7.62 -8.50 13.78
C SER A 37 -8.82 -8.57 14.75
N ASN A 38 -8.55 -8.60 16.06
CA ASN A 38 -9.58 -8.65 17.09
C ASN A 38 -10.52 -7.43 17.05
N VAL A 39 -9.99 -6.21 16.92
CA VAL A 39 -10.80 -5.00 16.81
C VAL A 39 -11.73 -5.07 15.61
N THR A 40 -11.25 -5.56 14.47
CA THR A 40 -12.05 -5.63 13.23
C THR A 40 -13.13 -6.71 13.31
N MET A 41 -12.82 -7.86 13.92
CA MET A 41 -13.81 -8.91 14.20
C MET A 41 -14.90 -8.41 15.15
N LEU A 42 -14.51 -7.73 16.22
CA LEU A 42 -15.42 -7.14 17.20
C LEU A 42 -16.35 -6.08 16.58
N MET A 43 -15.81 -5.23 15.70
CA MET A 43 -16.64 -4.29 14.92
C MET A 43 -17.66 -5.01 14.04
N HIS A 44 -17.27 -6.13 13.42
CA HIS A 44 -18.17 -6.90 12.56
C HIS A 44 -19.30 -7.54 13.36
N LEU A 45 -18.97 -8.16 14.50
CA LEU A 45 -19.95 -8.73 15.43
C LEU A 45 -20.94 -7.66 15.90
N LEU A 46 -20.43 -6.53 16.37
CA LEU A 46 -21.28 -5.43 16.81
C LEU A 46 -22.18 -4.89 15.70
N THR A 47 -21.65 -4.71 14.50
CA THR A 47 -22.47 -4.25 13.36
C THR A 47 -23.57 -5.26 13.03
N SER A 48 -23.25 -6.56 13.04
CA SER A 48 -24.20 -7.63 12.76
C SER A 48 -25.32 -7.68 13.81
N TYR A 49 -24.98 -7.70 15.09
CA TYR A 49 -25.97 -7.68 16.18
C TYR A 49 -26.75 -6.37 16.25
N GLY A 50 -26.10 -5.24 16.03
CA GLY A 50 -26.73 -3.92 16.04
C GLY A 50 -27.80 -3.74 14.96
N ASN A 51 -27.69 -4.45 13.84
CA ASN A 51 -28.70 -4.45 12.79
C ASN A 51 -29.97 -5.22 13.16
N GLN A 52 -29.88 -6.15 14.13
CA GLN A 52 -30.99 -6.99 14.59
C GLN A 52 -31.61 -6.52 15.90
N ALA A 53 -31.03 -5.50 16.54
CA ALA A 53 -31.39 -5.08 17.89
C ALA A 53 -32.40 -3.91 17.93
N GLU A 54 -33.06 -3.76 19.08
CA GLU A 54 -33.95 -2.64 19.39
C GLU A 54 -33.21 -1.28 19.36
N LYS A 55 -33.97 -0.18 19.24
CA LYS A 55 -33.45 1.18 18.97
C LYS A 55 -32.39 1.65 19.98
N GLU A 56 -32.54 1.35 21.26
CA GLU A 56 -31.58 1.74 22.30
C GLU A 56 -30.27 0.96 22.19
N VAL A 57 -30.37 -0.35 21.98
CA VAL A 57 -29.21 -1.22 21.73
C VAL A 57 -28.51 -0.77 20.45
N LYS A 58 -29.24 -0.41 19.39
CA LYS A 58 -28.66 0.12 18.14
C LYS A 58 -27.83 1.38 18.36
N THR A 59 -28.27 2.30 19.22
CA THR A 59 -27.54 3.53 19.54
C THR A 59 -26.25 3.22 20.32
N PHE A 60 -26.33 2.36 21.33
CA PHE A 60 -25.17 1.90 22.09
C PHE A 60 -24.14 1.19 21.19
N THR A 61 -24.62 0.30 20.33
CA THR A 61 -23.78 -0.46 19.39
C THR A 61 -23.08 0.46 18.38
N THR A 62 -23.80 1.46 17.85
CA THR A 62 -23.24 2.45 16.93
C THR A 62 -22.10 3.24 17.57
N ASN A 63 -22.28 3.71 18.82
CA ASN A 63 -21.24 4.44 19.54
C ASN A 63 -19.99 3.60 19.79
N ASN A 64 -20.15 2.31 20.13
CA ASN A 64 -19.01 1.40 20.31
C ASN A 64 -18.31 1.08 18.99
N VAL A 65 -19.06 0.88 17.89
CA VAL A 65 -18.48 0.71 16.55
C VAL A 65 -17.66 1.92 16.13
N HIS A 66 -18.11 3.15 16.43
CA HIS A 66 -17.33 4.36 16.15
C HIS A 66 -16.01 4.40 16.94
N ARG A 67 -16.03 4.04 18.23
CA ARG A 67 -14.82 3.97 19.06
C ARG A 67 -13.84 2.91 18.56
N LEU A 68 -14.33 1.71 18.27
CA LEU A 68 -13.53 0.63 17.73
C LEU A 68 -12.97 0.96 16.35
N ARG A 69 -13.72 1.69 15.51
CA ARG A 69 -13.20 2.18 14.22
C ARG A 69 -12.01 3.11 14.41
N ALA A 70 -12.06 4.01 15.40
CA ALA A 70 -10.94 4.90 15.71
C ALA A 70 -9.70 4.11 16.17
N ILE A 71 -9.89 3.12 17.04
CA ILE A 71 -8.82 2.21 17.51
C ILE A 71 -8.25 1.41 16.33
N GLY A 72 -9.11 0.76 15.55
CA GLY A 72 -8.72 -0.04 14.39
C GLY A 72 -7.98 0.77 13.34
N ASN A 73 -8.39 2.02 13.08
CA ASN A 73 -7.68 2.91 12.16
C ASN A 73 -6.27 3.27 12.68
N ARG A 74 -6.12 3.49 14.00
CA ARG A 74 -4.82 3.75 14.62
C ARG A 74 -3.91 2.54 14.52
N SER A 75 -4.39 1.36 14.95
CA SER A 75 -3.62 0.11 14.89
C SER A 75 -3.26 -0.27 13.46
N PHE A 76 -4.16 -0.08 12.50
CA PHE A 76 -3.85 -0.24 11.08
C PHE A 76 -2.74 0.73 10.63
N GLY A 77 -2.82 1.98 11.07
CA GLY A 77 -1.80 2.99 10.81
C GLY A 77 -0.41 2.57 11.28
N GLU A 78 -0.32 2.07 12.51
CA GLU A 78 0.90 1.59 13.15
C GLU A 78 1.45 0.33 12.48
N VAL A 79 0.61 -0.68 12.21
CA VAL A 79 1.01 -1.91 11.49
C VAL A 79 1.58 -1.56 10.11
N ALA A 80 0.87 -0.74 9.34
CA ALA A 80 1.34 -0.35 8.01
C ALA A 80 2.65 0.45 8.09
N GLN A 81 2.82 1.31 9.08
CA GLN A 81 4.07 2.06 9.28
C GLN A 81 5.22 1.14 9.69
N HIS A 82 4.98 0.14 10.56
CA HIS A 82 5.97 -0.87 10.92
C HIS A 82 6.44 -1.65 9.69
N PHE A 83 5.52 -2.10 8.85
CA PHE A 83 5.87 -2.80 7.61
C PHE A 83 6.68 -1.93 6.66
N VAL A 84 6.32 -0.65 6.47
CA VAL A 84 7.13 0.29 5.67
C VAL A 84 8.54 0.44 6.24
N ARG A 85 8.71 0.50 7.58
CA ARG A 85 10.04 0.58 8.22
C ARG A 85 10.86 -0.70 8.10
N MET A 86 10.22 -1.85 7.90
CA MET A 86 10.89 -3.14 7.68
C MET A 86 11.38 -3.31 6.25
N MET A 87 10.94 -2.46 5.32
CA MET A 87 11.46 -2.48 3.96
C MET A 87 12.94 -2.06 3.97
N PRO A 88 13.81 -2.73 3.20
CA PRO A 88 15.20 -2.30 3.09
C PRO A 88 15.26 -0.88 2.53
N LYS A 89 16.34 -0.14 2.76
CA LYS A 89 16.52 1.13 2.04
C LYS A 89 16.70 0.82 0.56
N LEU A 90 15.92 1.46 -0.30
CA LEU A 90 16.09 1.36 -1.74
C LEU A 90 17.05 2.45 -2.19
N ASP A 91 18.16 2.08 -2.80
CA ASP A 91 18.87 3.01 -3.66
C ASP A 91 18.16 3.00 -5.02
N CYS A 92 17.89 4.19 -5.57
CA CYS A 92 17.18 4.30 -6.83
C CYS A 92 17.97 3.61 -7.94
N GLU A 93 19.29 3.83 -8.01
CA GLU A 93 20.19 3.26 -9.03
C GLU A 93 20.10 1.72 -9.10
N MET A 94 19.86 1.06 -7.96
CA MET A 94 19.73 -0.40 -7.90
C MET A 94 18.51 -0.96 -8.66
N LEU A 95 17.55 -0.11 -9.03
CA LEU A 95 16.43 -0.50 -9.89
C LEU A 95 16.74 -0.40 -11.39
N PHE A 96 17.82 0.29 -11.78
CA PHE A 96 18.12 0.66 -13.15
C PHE A 96 19.48 0.10 -13.57
N PRO A 97 19.59 -1.21 -13.86
CA PRO A 97 20.87 -1.83 -14.20
C PRO A 97 21.41 -1.44 -15.59
N GLY A 98 20.65 -0.70 -16.41
CA GLY A 98 21.11 -0.13 -17.68
C GLY A 98 21.24 -1.10 -18.86
N ASP A 99 21.74 -2.32 -18.63
CA ASP A 99 22.14 -3.25 -19.72
C ASP A 99 21.52 -4.66 -19.66
N SER A 100 20.88 -5.08 -18.56
CA SER A 100 20.49 -6.49 -18.37
C SER A 100 19.05 -6.82 -18.77
N GLY A 101 18.15 -5.83 -18.87
CA GLY A 101 16.82 -5.87 -19.51
C GLY A 101 15.81 -6.96 -19.09
N LEU A 102 16.19 -7.93 -18.27
CA LEU A 102 15.46 -9.18 -18.10
C LEU A 102 14.95 -9.38 -16.68
N GLU A 103 15.69 -8.93 -15.66
CA GLU A 103 15.26 -9.07 -14.26
C GLU A 103 15.80 -7.92 -13.39
N CYS A 104 15.01 -7.52 -12.40
CA CYS A 104 15.43 -6.60 -11.34
C CYS A 104 15.49 -7.35 -10.00
N PRO A 105 16.66 -7.91 -9.59
CA PRO A 105 16.79 -8.73 -8.38
C PRO A 105 16.34 -8.00 -7.11
N VAL A 106 16.49 -6.68 -7.09
CA VAL A 106 16.16 -5.83 -5.95
C VAL A 106 14.65 -5.77 -5.73
N VAL A 107 13.86 -5.76 -6.81
CA VAL A 107 12.39 -5.83 -6.73
C VAL A 107 11.96 -7.17 -6.14
N ASN A 108 12.63 -8.27 -6.50
CA ASN A 108 12.32 -9.59 -5.92
C ASN A 108 12.52 -9.62 -4.40
N VAL A 109 13.56 -8.95 -3.88
CA VAL A 109 13.75 -8.79 -2.41
C VAL A 109 12.56 -8.07 -1.77
N TYR A 110 12.05 -7.02 -2.42
CA TYR A 110 10.85 -6.30 -1.96
C TYR A 110 9.61 -7.18 -1.96
N LEU A 111 9.38 -7.91 -3.05
CA LEU A 111 8.23 -8.79 -3.22
C LEU A 111 8.23 -9.92 -2.18
N SER A 112 9.38 -10.55 -1.92
CA SER A 112 9.50 -11.56 -0.85
C SER A 112 9.23 -10.99 0.54
N LYS A 113 9.56 -9.70 0.79
CA LYS A 113 9.17 -9.04 2.05
C LYS A 113 7.67 -8.79 2.12
N TYR A 114 7.04 -8.37 1.03
CA TYR A 114 5.59 -8.21 0.97
C TYR A 114 4.86 -9.53 1.21
N GLU A 115 5.34 -10.61 0.60
CA GLU A 115 4.82 -11.96 0.80
C GLU A 115 4.90 -12.39 2.27
N ALA A 116 6.07 -12.20 2.92
CA ALA A 116 6.23 -12.49 4.34
C ALA A 116 5.27 -11.67 5.22
N MET A 117 5.06 -10.39 4.91
CA MET A 117 4.13 -9.52 5.64
C MET A 117 2.67 -9.95 5.44
N LEU A 118 2.29 -10.34 4.23
CA LEU A 118 0.95 -10.90 3.96
C LEU A 118 0.74 -12.19 4.75
N GLY A 119 1.74 -13.08 4.78
CA GLY A 119 1.70 -14.30 5.59
C GLY A 119 1.51 -14.02 7.09
N MET A 120 2.13 -12.95 7.63
CA MET A 120 1.90 -12.54 9.02
C MET A 120 0.45 -12.07 9.26
N LEU A 121 -0.14 -11.34 8.32
CA LEU A 121 -1.53 -10.89 8.41
C LEU A 121 -2.51 -12.07 8.30
N GLU A 122 -2.24 -13.01 7.40
CA GLU A 122 -3.04 -14.22 7.21
C GLU A 122 -3.00 -15.14 8.44
N ALA A 123 -1.81 -15.31 9.05
CA ALA A 123 -1.64 -16.10 10.26
C ALA A 123 -2.44 -15.54 11.46
N GLN A 124 -2.75 -14.25 11.46
CA GLN A 124 -3.58 -13.58 12.47
C GLN A 124 -5.03 -13.38 12.01
N HIS A 125 -5.43 -14.03 10.92
CA HIS A 125 -6.79 -13.97 10.34
C HIS A 125 -7.26 -12.56 10.00
N VAL A 126 -6.35 -11.65 9.66
CA VAL A 126 -6.71 -10.30 9.20
C VAL A 126 -7.48 -10.42 7.90
N SER A 127 -8.60 -9.70 7.77
CA SER A 127 -9.46 -9.80 6.59
C SER A 127 -8.73 -9.44 5.27
N PRO A 128 -9.09 -10.05 4.13
CA PRO A 128 -8.49 -9.73 2.83
C PRO A 128 -8.62 -8.24 2.45
N SER A 129 -9.70 -7.57 2.88
CA SER A 129 -9.87 -6.13 2.62
C SER A 129 -8.81 -5.27 3.32
N LEU A 130 -8.40 -5.65 4.54
CA LEU A 130 -7.35 -4.95 5.28
C LEU A 130 -5.96 -5.32 4.77
N GLN A 131 -5.73 -6.58 4.44
CA GLN A 131 -4.51 -7.01 3.77
C GLN A 131 -4.28 -6.22 2.46
N CYS A 132 -5.33 -5.99 1.67
CA CYS A 132 -5.28 -5.17 0.46
C CYS A 132 -4.86 -3.72 0.77
N GLN A 133 -5.40 -3.13 1.84
CA GLN A 133 -5.05 -1.77 2.25
C GLN A 133 -3.61 -1.66 2.76
N VAL A 134 -3.09 -2.70 3.41
CA VAL A 134 -1.68 -2.77 3.77
C VAL A 134 -0.82 -2.82 2.51
N LEU A 135 -1.14 -3.69 1.55
CA LEU A 135 -0.40 -3.79 0.29
C LEU A 135 -0.44 -2.47 -0.50
N GLN A 136 -1.59 -1.78 -0.53
CA GLN A 136 -1.72 -0.43 -1.08
C GLN A 136 -0.72 0.55 -0.44
N ARG A 137 -0.58 0.53 0.89
CA ARG A 137 0.38 1.39 1.59
C ARG A 137 1.82 1.06 1.23
N LEU A 138 2.14 -0.22 1.07
CA LEU A 138 3.47 -0.68 0.70
C LEU A 138 3.82 -0.27 -0.73
N PHE A 139 2.92 -0.50 -1.70
CA PHE A 139 3.10 -0.04 -3.07
C PHE A 139 3.20 1.48 -3.16
N ARG A 140 2.38 2.22 -2.42
CA ARG A 140 2.48 3.68 -2.35
C ARG A 140 3.84 4.14 -1.80
N ALA A 141 4.34 3.50 -0.74
CA ALA A 141 5.64 3.82 -0.16
C ALA A 141 6.76 3.55 -1.17
N PHE A 142 6.73 2.39 -1.83
CA PHE A 142 7.66 2.05 -2.91
C PHE A 142 7.62 3.08 -4.04
N THR A 143 6.44 3.38 -4.58
CA THR A 143 6.28 4.40 -5.63
C THR A 143 6.81 5.75 -5.21
N THR A 144 6.48 6.21 -3.99
CA THR A 144 6.98 7.49 -3.48
C THR A 144 8.50 7.51 -3.41
N HIS A 145 9.11 6.41 -2.95
CA HIS A 145 10.56 6.29 -2.85
C HIS A 145 11.24 6.33 -4.22
N VAL A 146 10.74 5.57 -5.19
CA VAL A 146 11.28 5.54 -6.56
C VAL A 146 11.12 6.90 -7.24
N VAL A 147 9.95 7.54 -7.12
CA VAL A 147 9.71 8.87 -7.69
C VAL A 147 10.68 9.89 -7.10
N ASN A 148 10.84 9.92 -5.78
CA ASN A 148 11.77 10.84 -5.14
C ASN A 148 13.22 10.57 -5.54
N GLY A 149 13.59 9.28 -5.66
CA GLY A 149 14.90 8.85 -6.13
C GLY A 149 15.19 9.34 -7.55
N LEU A 150 14.25 9.19 -8.49
CA LEU A 150 14.40 9.69 -9.86
C LEU A 150 14.43 11.22 -9.95
N LEU A 151 13.74 11.91 -9.04
CA LEU A 151 13.78 13.37 -8.95
C LEU A 151 15.05 13.89 -8.28
N ASP A 152 15.91 13.04 -7.71
CA ASP A 152 17.20 13.43 -7.15
C ASP A 152 18.16 13.90 -8.27
N ALA A 153 18.85 15.02 -8.05
CA ALA A 153 19.80 15.56 -9.01
C ALA A 153 21.00 14.63 -9.27
N HIS A 154 21.37 13.79 -8.30
CA HIS A 154 22.40 12.76 -8.46
C HIS A 154 21.98 11.69 -9.47
N ASN A 155 20.69 11.36 -9.48
CA ASN A 155 20.10 10.33 -10.32
C ASN A 155 19.55 10.85 -11.65
N LYS A 156 19.88 12.10 -12.03
CA LYS A 156 19.38 12.69 -13.28
C LYS A 156 19.67 11.81 -14.49
N HIS A 157 20.78 11.06 -14.49
CA HIS A 157 21.21 10.20 -15.57
C HIS A 157 20.25 9.02 -15.82
N LEU A 158 19.47 8.60 -14.81
CA LEU A 158 18.44 7.55 -14.93
C LEU A 158 17.18 8.03 -15.67
N CYS A 159 17.03 9.33 -15.88
CA CYS A 159 15.88 9.90 -16.58
C CYS A 159 16.13 9.92 -18.10
N ASP A 160 16.22 8.75 -18.72
CA ASP A 160 16.35 8.58 -20.16
C ASP A 160 15.48 7.42 -20.67
N ALA A 161 15.59 7.07 -21.95
CA ALA A 161 14.79 5.98 -22.51
C ALA A 161 15.16 4.62 -21.89
N ILE A 162 16.42 4.39 -21.52
CA ILE A 162 16.88 3.16 -20.88
C ILE A 162 16.25 3.04 -19.49
N GLY A 163 16.28 4.11 -18.69
CA GLY A 163 15.61 4.13 -17.41
C GLY A 163 14.09 3.95 -17.51
N GLY A 164 13.49 4.44 -18.61
CA GLY A 164 12.11 4.13 -18.96
C GLY A 164 11.84 2.64 -19.17
N MET A 165 12.75 1.92 -19.84
CA MET A 165 12.66 0.47 -20.04
C MET A 165 12.86 -0.29 -18.73
N ASP A 166 13.87 0.06 -17.94
CA ASP A 166 14.13 -0.55 -16.63
C ASP A 166 12.92 -0.43 -15.69
N LEU A 167 12.27 0.74 -15.67
CA LEU A 167 11.06 0.93 -14.88
C LEU A 167 9.88 0.07 -15.38
N GLN A 168 9.79 -0.21 -16.68
CA GLN A 168 8.80 -1.16 -17.21
C GLN A 168 9.12 -2.61 -16.79
N VAL A 169 10.39 -3.00 -16.72
CA VAL A 169 10.80 -4.32 -16.20
C VAL A 169 10.37 -4.43 -14.74
N VAL A 170 10.70 -3.45 -13.90
CA VAL A 170 10.28 -3.39 -12.49
C VAL A 170 8.77 -3.57 -12.34
N LEU A 171 7.98 -2.80 -13.10
CA LEU A 171 6.51 -2.88 -13.05
C LEU A 171 5.97 -4.23 -13.54
N SER A 172 6.60 -4.82 -14.55
CA SER A 172 6.21 -6.13 -15.08
C SER A 172 6.54 -7.25 -14.10
N THR A 173 7.67 -7.17 -13.37
CA THR A 173 7.99 -8.10 -12.29
C THR A 173 6.96 -8.04 -11.17
N ILE A 174 6.54 -6.83 -10.75
CA ILE A 174 5.49 -6.66 -9.73
C ILE A 174 4.15 -7.21 -10.23
N ASP A 175 3.80 -6.95 -11.50
CA ASP A 175 2.55 -7.46 -12.08
C ASP A 175 2.55 -9.00 -12.17
N GLY A 176 3.67 -9.60 -12.59
CA GLY A 176 3.88 -11.05 -12.61
C GLY A 176 3.66 -11.67 -11.24
N TRP A 177 4.31 -11.13 -10.20
CA TRP A 177 4.11 -11.58 -8.82
C TRP A 177 2.64 -11.47 -8.36
N CYS A 178 1.95 -10.38 -8.70
CA CYS A 178 0.52 -10.23 -8.40
C CYS A 178 -0.33 -11.29 -9.11
N GLN A 179 0.00 -11.64 -10.35
CA GLN A 179 -0.71 -12.64 -11.14
C GLN A 179 -0.49 -14.06 -10.60
N GLU A 180 0.70 -14.37 -10.12
CA GLU A 180 1.04 -15.67 -9.50
C GLU A 180 0.27 -15.90 -8.21
N HIS A 181 0.10 -14.88 -7.38
CA HIS A 181 -0.53 -15.01 -6.06
C HIS A 181 -2.06 -15.06 -6.13
N ALA A 182 -2.68 -14.30 -7.05
CA ALA A 182 -4.11 -14.43 -7.30
C ALA A 182 -4.49 -13.86 -8.69
N PRO A 183 -4.54 -14.71 -9.73
CA PRO A 183 -4.82 -14.26 -11.09
C PRO A 183 -6.21 -13.62 -11.14
N LYS A 184 -6.27 -12.36 -11.61
CA LYS A 184 -7.49 -11.52 -11.72
C LYS A 184 -8.15 -11.14 -10.38
N SER A 185 -7.42 -11.19 -9.28
CA SER A 185 -7.99 -10.77 -8.00
C SER A 185 -8.21 -9.26 -7.95
N ALA A 186 -9.46 -8.87 -7.68
CA ALA A 186 -9.81 -7.47 -7.39
C ALA A 186 -8.97 -6.87 -6.25
N PHE A 187 -8.42 -7.73 -5.37
CA PHE A 187 -7.45 -7.40 -4.34
C PHE A 187 -6.19 -6.72 -4.93
N PHE A 188 -5.53 -7.36 -5.89
CA PHE A 188 -4.27 -6.87 -6.45
C PHE A 188 -4.51 -5.73 -7.45
N GLU A 189 -5.59 -5.77 -8.23
CA GLU A 189 -5.95 -4.67 -9.13
C GLU A 189 -6.14 -3.35 -8.38
N LYS A 190 -6.73 -3.40 -7.17
CA LYS A 190 -6.89 -2.21 -6.33
C LYS A 190 -5.55 -1.72 -5.77
N ALA A 191 -4.64 -2.63 -5.43
CA ALA A 191 -3.30 -2.30 -4.94
C ALA A 191 -2.43 -1.67 -6.04
N LYS A 192 -2.41 -2.26 -7.24
CA LYS A 192 -1.61 -1.81 -8.37
C LYS A 192 -1.90 -0.38 -8.83
N LYS A 193 -3.07 0.18 -8.50
CA LYS A 193 -3.37 1.61 -8.74
C LYS A 193 -2.36 2.55 -8.08
N GLU A 194 -1.74 2.13 -6.99
CA GLU A 194 -0.71 2.93 -6.30
C GLU A 194 0.61 2.99 -7.10
N LEU A 195 0.82 2.07 -8.06
CA LEU A 195 1.98 2.02 -8.96
C LEU A 195 1.78 2.84 -10.26
N CYS A 196 0.57 3.33 -10.53
CA CYS A 196 0.25 4.12 -11.74
C CYS A 196 1.21 5.29 -12.00
N PRO A 197 1.64 6.08 -11.00
CA PRO A 197 2.60 7.16 -11.25
C PRO A 197 3.91 6.67 -11.89
N LEU A 198 4.42 5.50 -11.49
CA LEU A 198 5.64 4.91 -12.08
C LEU A 198 5.41 4.48 -13.53
N LYS A 199 4.22 3.94 -13.85
CA LYS A 199 3.84 3.59 -15.22
C LYS A 199 3.76 4.81 -16.12
N ASP A 200 3.24 5.92 -15.60
CA ASP A 200 3.15 7.16 -16.35
C ASP A 200 4.55 7.77 -16.58
N ILE A 201 5.42 7.72 -15.56
CA ILE A 201 6.83 8.14 -15.68
C ILE A 201 7.58 7.28 -16.70
N SER A 202 7.46 5.95 -16.66
CA SER A 202 8.14 5.08 -17.63
C SER A 202 7.71 5.39 -19.06
N ASN A 203 6.42 5.58 -19.29
CA ASN A 203 5.89 5.98 -20.60
C ASN A 203 6.41 7.36 -21.05
N ILE A 204 6.57 8.31 -20.12
CA ILE A 204 7.16 9.62 -20.40
C ILE A 204 8.60 9.47 -20.89
N LEU A 205 9.41 8.73 -20.14
CA LEU A 205 10.82 8.51 -20.43
C LEU A 205 11.04 7.81 -21.78
N LEU A 206 10.14 6.88 -22.14
CA LEU A 206 10.18 6.16 -23.41
C LEU A 206 9.71 7.00 -24.62
N ARG A 207 8.75 7.89 -24.45
CA ARG A 207 8.14 8.67 -25.57
C ARG A 207 8.83 9.99 -25.87
N GLY A 208 9.69 10.44 -24.97
CA GLY A 208 10.75 11.41 -25.28
C GLY A 208 10.37 12.78 -25.84
N ARG A 209 9.24 13.38 -25.43
CA ARG A 209 8.93 14.85 -25.49
C ARG A 209 7.46 15.21 -25.23
N ALA A 210 6.56 14.25 -25.07
CA ALA A 210 5.13 14.53 -24.86
C ALA A 210 4.70 14.72 -23.39
N ILE A 211 5.58 15.24 -22.52
CA ILE A 211 5.31 15.40 -21.07
C ILE A 211 4.13 16.34 -20.79
N ARG A 212 3.85 17.26 -21.72
CA ARG A 212 2.76 18.24 -21.57
C ARG A 212 1.37 17.72 -21.99
N ALA A 213 1.27 16.53 -22.58
CA ALA A 213 0.01 16.02 -23.15
C ALA A 213 -0.55 14.78 -22.43
N VAL A 214 0.22 14.16 -21.52
CA VAL A 214 -0.21 12.98 -20.78
C VAL A 214 -0.48 13.38 -19.33
N PRO A 215 -1.74 13.35 -18.85
CA PRO A 215 -2.02 13.55 -17.44
C PRO A 215 -1.38 12.39 -16.66
N VAL A 216 -0.31 12.69 -15.93
CA VAL A 216 0.31 11.74 -15.00
C VAL A 216 -0.45 11.81 -13.69
N LEU A 217 -1.12 10.72 -13.32
CA LEU A 217 -1.81 10.65 -12.05
C LEU A 217 -0.76 10.58 -10.92
N GLY A 218 -0.82 11.52 -9.99
CA GLY A 218 0.00 11.50 -8.77
C GLY A 218 1.29 12.33 -8.80
N LEU A 219 1.65 12.96 -9.93
CA LEU A 219 2.70 13.99 -9.97
C LEU A 219 2.10 15.39 -10.08
N ASN A 220 2.66 16.34 -9.35
CA ASN A 220 2.34 17.75 -9.53
C ASN A 220 3.12 18.35 -10.71
N TYR A 221 2.73 19.56 -11.15
CA TYR A 221 3.34 20.24 -12.29
C TYR A 221 4.86 20.43 -12.14
N ALA A 222 5.33 20.79 -10.93
CA ALA A 222 6.76 21.00 -10.67
C ALA A 222 7.58 19.70 -10.78
N GLN A 223 7.03 18.57 -10.36
CA GLN A 223 7.67 17.26 -10.51
C GLN A 223 7.76 16.88 -12.00
N LEU A 224 6.69 17.09 -12.77
CA LEU A 224 6.68 16.84 -14.21
C LEU A 224 7.70 17.69 -14.96
N GLU A 225 7.79 18.98 -14.61
CA GLU A 225 8.77 19.89 -15.20
C GLU A 225 10.21 19.45 -14.86
N ARG A 226 10.45 18.98 -13.64
CA ARG A 226 11.75 18.46 -13.23
C ARG A 226 12.15 17.20 -14.00
N PHE A 227 11.24 16.25 -14.17
CA PHE A 227 11.47 15.07 -15.03
C PHE A 227 11.78 15.45 -16.47
N ALA A 228 11.05 16.42 -17.03
CA ALA A 228 11.29 16.92 -18.39
C ALA A 228 12.68 17.54 -18.53
N ASN A 229 13.10 18.30 -17.53
CA ASN A 229 14.42 18.93 -17.52
C ASN A 229 15.54 17.90 -17.42
N PHE A 230 15.40 16.88 -16.57
CA PHE A 230 16.39 15.80 -16.48
C PHE A 230 16.48 15.02 -17.80
N TYR A 231 15.35 14.66 -18.39
CA TYR A 231 15.29 13.97 -19.68
C TYR A 231 15.96 14.76 -20.81
N ASN A 232 15.60 16.04 -20.99
CA ASN A 232 16.16 16.88 -22.05
C ASN A 232 17.67 17.08 -21.92
N ASN A 233 18.22 17.02 -20.70
CA ASN A 233 19.65 17.14 -20.47
C ASN A 233 20.43 15.86 -20.82
N ASN A 234 19.77 14.69 -20.79
CA ASN A 234 20.40 13.40 -21.14
C ASN A 234 20.24 13.07 -22.62
N VAL A 235 19.10 13.43 -23.22
CA VAL A 235 18.89 13.35 -24.66
C VAL A 235 19.55 14.57 -25.30
N LYS A 236 20.87 14.51 -25.47
CA LYS A 236 21.56 15.45 -26.36
C LYS A 236 20.80 15.46 -27.70
N PRO A 237 20.46 16.62 -28.27
CA PRO A 237 20.12 16.64 -29.67
C PRO A 237 21.33 16.06 -30.40
N GLU A 238 21.15 14.98 -31.15
CA GLU A 238 22.09 14.64 -32.20
C GLU A 238 22.21 15.90 -33.04
N VAL A 239 23.34 16.59 -32.91
CA VAL A 239 23.77 17.57 -33.88
C VAL A 239 23.97 16.74 -35.14
N ASN A 240 22.99 16.79 -36.04
CA ASN A 240 23.19 16.41 -37.43
C ASN A 240 24.21 17.39 -38.01
N ASP A 241 25.50 17.14 -37.74
CA ASP A 241 26.59 17.63 -38.55
C ASP A 241 26.79 16.61 -39.67
N SER A 242 26.07 16.79 -40.77
CA SER A 242 26.44 16.52 -42.18
C SER A 242 25.20 16.53 -43.07
#